data_AF-A0A838K5A9-F1
#
_entry.id   AF-A0A838K5A9-F1
#
_cell.length_a   1.000
_cell.length_b   1.000
_cell.length_c   1.000
_cell.angle_alpha   90.00
_cell.angle_beta   90.00
_cell.angle_gamma   90.00
#
_symmetry.space_group_name_H-M   'P 1'
#
loop_
_entity.id
_entity.type
_entity.pdbx_description
1 polymer ?
#
loop_
_entity_poly.entity_id
_entity_poly.type
_entity_poly.pdbx_seq_one_letter_code
_entity_poly.pdbx_strand_id
1 'polypeptide(L)'
;MTTRNRADVEALVTRARAGDHRAVARLISLVEDASPLLREVSTRLVPHAGEAHVIGITGSPGVGKSTSTSALVGALRSTGKRVGVLAVDPSSPFSGGALLGDR
;
A
#
# COMPACT_ATOMS: atom_id res chain seq x y z
N MET A 1 10.42 0.76 27.09
CA MET A 1 9.24 0.85 26.21
C MET A 1 9.56 0.49 24.75
N THR A 2 10.81 0.67 24.29
CA THR A 2 11.30 0.46 22.92
C THR A 2 11.32 -0.99 22.41
N THR A 3 11.64 -1.98 23.25
CA THR A 3 11.78 -3.38 22.79
C THR A 3 10.46 -4.06 22.42
N ARG A 4 9.35 -3.71 23.10
CA ARG A 4 8.01 -4.24 22.79
C ARG A 4 7.50 -3.71 21.45
N ASN A 5 7.60 -2.40 21.25
CA ASN A 5 7.20 -1.78 19.98
C ASN A 5 7.98 -2.35 18.78
N ARG A 6 9.27 -2.67 18.96
CA ARG A 6 10.09 -3.34 17.94
C ARG A 6 9.56 -4.72 17.55
N ALA A 7 9.21 -5.53 18.55
CA ALA A 7 8.65 -6.85 18.30
C ALA A 7 7.28 -6.75 17.61
N ASP A 8 6.48 -5.74 17.95
CA ASP A 8 5.18 -5.49 17.34
C ASP A 8 5.31 -5.07 15.87
N VAL A 9 6.27 -4.21 15.53
CA VAL A 9 6.54 -3.82 14.13
C VAL A 9 7.05 -5.02 13.32
N GLU A 10 7.93 -5.85 13.89
CA GLU A 10 8.41 -7.05 13.21
C GLU A 10 7.27 -8.03 12.89
N ALA A 11 6.36 -8.22 13.85
CA ALA A 11 5.18 -9.05 13.66
C ALA A 11 4.25 -8.50 12.56
N LEU A 12 4.06 -7.18 12.52
CA LEU A 12 3.29 -6.52 11.47
C LEU A 12 3.92 -6.70 10.09
N VAL A 13 5.23 -6.47 9.95
CA VAL A 13 5.94 -6.65 8.67
C VAL A 13 5.89 -8.11 8.21
N THR A 14 6.09 -9.06 9.12
CA THR A 14 6.02 -10.49 8.81
C THR A 14 4.65 -10.87 8.26
N ARG A 15 3.57 -10.45 8.95
CA ARG A 15 2.19 -10.71 8.52
C ARG A 15 1.86 -10.02 7.19
N ALA A 16 2.28 -8.78 7.01
CA ALA A 16 2.06 -8.05 5.76
C ALA A 16 2.71 -8.75 4.56
N ARG A 17 3.95 -9.25 4.73
CA ARG A 17 4.64 -10.03 3.68
C ARG A 17 3.95 -11.36 3.37
N ALA A 18 3.30 -11.97 4.36
CA ALA A 18 2.47 -13.15 4.20
C ALA A 18 1.11 -12.85 3.53
N GLY A 19 0.80 -11.59 3.22
CA GLY A 19 -0.45 -11.20 2.57
C GLY A 19 -1.60 -10.86 3.52
N ASP A 20 -1.33 -10.61 4.81
CA ASP A 20 -2.36 -10.16 5.74
C ASP A 20 -2.76 -8.71 5.46
N HIS A 21 -3.97 -8.51 4.94
CA HIS A 21 -4.52 -7.20 4.57
C HIS A 21 -4.61 -6.25 5.78
N ARG A 22 -4.89 -6.77 6.98
CA ARG A 22 -4.98 -5.95 8.20
C ARG A 22 -3.59 -5.46 8.63
N ALA A 23 -2.57 -6.28 8.45
CA ALA A 23 -1.20 -5.88 8.74
C ALA A 23 -0.73 -4.79 7.77
N VAL A 24 -1.04 -4.93 6.47
CA VAL A 24 -0.77 -3.90 5.45
C VAL A 24 -1.48 -2.59 5.80
N ALA A 25 -2.79 -2.63 6.08
CA ALA A 25 -3.56 -1.46 6.46
C ALA A 25 -2.97 -0.76 7.69
N ARG A 26 -2.57 -1.53 8.71
CA ARG A 26 -1.96 -0.98 9.93
C ARG A 26 -0.62 -0.30 9.65
N LEU A 27 0.22 -0.89 8.80
CA LEU A 27 1.48 -0.28 8.39
C LEU A 27 1.25 1.04 7.64
N ILE A 28 0.24 1.09 6.78
CA ILE A 28 -0.14 2.31 6.05
C ILE A 28 -0.60 3.39 7.03
N SER A 29 -1.47 3.07 8.00
CA SER A 29 -1.85 4.03 9.04
C SER A 29 -0.66 4.56 9.82
N LEU A 30 0.32 3.72 10.19
CA LEU A 30 1.53 4.17 10.86
C LEU A 30 2.33 5.18 10.02
N VAL A 31 2.30 5.03 8.69
CA VAL A 31 2.94 5.96 7.76
C VAL A 31 2.16 7.26 7.64
N GLU A 32 0.84 7.19 7.45
CA GLU A 32 -0.04 8.35 7.33
C GLU A 32 -0.06 9.20 8.62
N ASP A 33 -0.04 8.56 9.78
CA ASP A 33 -0.06 9.22 11.10
C ASP A 33 1.30 9.82 11.52
N ALA A 34 2.32 9.75 10.66
CA ALA A 34 3.69 10.15 10.98
C ALA A 34 4.21 9.52 12.29
N SER A 35 3.89 8.23 12.52
CA SER A 35 4.14 7.55 13.79
C SER A 35 5.62 7.65 14.22
N PRO A 36 5.92 7.76 15.53
CA PRO A 36 7.29 7.63 16.04
C PRO A 36 7.99 6.31 15.65
N LEU A 37 7.21 5.29 15.25
CA LEU A 37 7.70 4.00 14.78
C LEU A 37 8.11 3.99 13.30
N LEU A 38 7.94 5.09 12.56
CA LEU A 38 8.22 5.17 11.13
C LEU A 38 9.62 4.70 10.76
N ARG A 39 10.64 5.14 11.52
CA ARG A 39 12.03 4.74 11.27
C ARG A 39 12.21 3.23 11.34
N GLU A 40 11.54 2.60 12.31
CA GLU A 40 11.59 1.15 12.51
C GLU A 40 10.84 0.41 11.41
N VAL A 41 9.63 0.87 11.05
CA VAL A 41 8.85 0.35 9.92
C VAL A 41 9.68 0.39 8.64
N SER A 42 10.27 1.54 8.29
CA SER A 42 11.10 1.70 7.09
C SER A 42 12.31 0.77 7.11
N THR A 43 13.01 0.67 8.25
CA THR A 43 14.18 -0.22 8.38
C THR A 43 13.82 -1.68 8.10
N ARG A 44 12.62 -2.12 8.48
CA ARG A 44 12.15 -3.50 8.27
C ARG A 44 11.58 -3.74 6.87
N LEU A 45 11.05 -2.72 6.20
CA LEU A 45 10.46 -2.85 4.87
C LEU A 45 11.47 -2.69 3.73
N VAL A 46 12.50 -1.84 3.88
CA VAL A 46 13.51 -1.56 2.84
C VAL A 46 14.13 -2.82 2.23
N PRO A 47 14.52 -3.86 3.00
CA PRO A 47 15.09 -5.09 2.44
C PRO A 47 14.13 -5.90 1.54
N HIS A 48 12.84 -5.54 1.51
CA HIS A 48 11.79 -6.24 0.76
C HIS A 48 11.19 -5.39 -0.36
N ALA A 49 11.70 -4.16 -0.56
CA ALA A 49 11.26 -3.25 -1.61
C ALA A 49 12.05 -3.48 -2.91
N GLY A 50 11.58 -2.92 -4.03
CA GLY A 50 12.27 -2.92 -5.32
C GLY A 50 11.92 -4.07 -6.26
N GLU A 51 11.26 -5.12 -5.77
CA GLU A 51 10.88 -6.31 -6.58
C GLU A 51 9.58 -6.13 -7.39
N ALA A 52 8.81 -5.07 -7.11
CA ALA A 52 7.52 -4.84 -7.76
C ALA A 52 7.68 -4.04 -9.06
N HIS A 53 6.95 -4.44 -10.11
CA HIS A 53 6.82 -3.62 -11.30
C HIS A 53 5.83 -2.47 -11.04
N VAL A 54 6.28 -1.23 -11.21
CA VAL A 54 5.48 -0.02 -10.91
C VAL A 54 5.04 0.64 -12.22
N ILE A 55 3.73 0.80 -12.41
CA ILE A 55 3.12 1.42 -13.59
C ILE A 55 2.40 2.70 -13.17
N GLY A 56 2.78 3.83 -13.76
CA GLY A 56 2.05 5.10 -13.62
C GLY A 56 0.91 5.19 -14.63
N ILE A 57 -0.31 5.49 -14.17
CA ILE A 57 -1.48 5.68 -15.03
C ILE A 57 -2.00 7.10 -14.82
N THR A 58 -2.02 7.89 -15.89
CA THR A 58 -2.51 9.28 -15.89
C THR A 58 -3.45 9.52 -17.06
N GLY A 59 -4.20 10.62 -17.03
CA GLY A 59 -5.11 11.03 -18.09
C GLY A 59 -6.12 12.08 -17.60
N SER A 60 -6.72 12.80 -18.55
CA SER A 60 -7.72 13.82 -18.28
C SER A 60 -8.97 13.26 -17.56
N PRO A 61 -9.74 14.10 -16.84
CA PRO A 61 -11.03 13.68 -16.29
C PRO A 61 -11.93 13.10 -17.38
N GLY A 62 -12.60 11.98 -17.09
CA GLY A 62 -13.53 11.33 -18.03
C GLY A 62 -12.89 10.45 -19.11
N VAL A 63 -11.56 10.36 -19.22
CA VAL A 63 -10.86 9.55 -20.26
C VAL A 63 -11.02 8.03 -20.11
N GLY A 64 -11.78 7.57 -19.11
CA GLY A 64 -11.95 6.14 -18.82
C GLY A 64 -10.78 5.51 -18.05
N LYS A 65 -9.92 6.32 -17.42
CA LYS A 65 -8.76 5.85 -16.64
C LYS A 65 -9.10 4.71 -15.66
N SER A 66 -10.16 4.87 -14.85
CA SER A 66 -10.57 3.85 -13.87
C SER A 66 -11.03 2.54 -14.52
N THR A 67 -11.69 2.63 -15.68
CA THR A 67 -12.09 1.46 -16.48
C THR A 67 -10.85 0.71 -16.99
N SER A 68 -9.90 1.44 -17.59
CA SER A 68 -8.64 0.86 -18.08
C SER A 68 -7.80 0.25 -16.95
N THR A 69 -7.69 0.95 -15.81
CA THR A 69 -7.00 0.42 -14.62
C THR A 69 -7.67 -0.87 -14.14
N SER A 70 -9.01 -0.92 -14.07
CA SER A 70 -9.73 -2.12 -13.62
C SER A 70 -9.52 -3.31 -14.56
N ALA A 71 -9.57 -3.07 -15.88
CA ALA A 71 -9.29 -4.10 -16.88
C ALA A 71 -7.85 -4.63 -16.79
N LEU A 72 -6.86 -3.73 -16.62
CA LEU A 72 -5.46 -4.10 -16.44
C LEU A 72 -5.24 -4.94 -15.19
N VAL A 73 -5.82 -4.53 -14.05
CA VAL A 73 -5.75 -5.29 -12.79
C VAL A 73 -6.34 -6.68 -12.99
N GLY A 74 -7.52 -6.80 -13.62
CA GLY A 74 -8.15 -8.08 -13.92
C GLY A 74 -7.28 -9.00 -14.77
N ALA A 75 -6.68 -8.47 -15.84
CA ALA A 75 -5.77 -9.21 -16.71
C ALA A 75 -4.48 -9.66 -15.99
N LEU A 76 -3.90 -8.82 -15.13
CA LEU A 76 -2.71 -9.20 -14.36
C LEU A 76 -3.04 -10.26 -13.31
N ARG A 77 -4.17 -10.12 -12.60
CA ARG A 77 -4.63 -11.10 -11.61
C ARG A 77 -4.97 -12.45 -12.24
N SER A 78 -5.54 -12.48 -13.46
CA SER A 78 -5.81 -13.75 -14.16
C SER A 78 -4.54 -14.54 -14.52
N THR A 79 -3.38 -13.87 -14.58
CA THR A 79 -2.06 -14.51 -14.72
C THR A 79 -1.39 -14.89 -13.40
N GLY A 80 -2.13 -14.81 -12.28
CA GLY A 80 -1.63 -15.16 -10.94
C GLY A 80 -0.75 -14.08 -10.29
N LYS A 81 -0.73 -12.85 -10.83
CA LYS A 81 0.01 -11.74 -10.21
C LYS A 81 -0.77 -11.14 -9.05
N ARG A 82 -0.06 -10.74 -8.00
CA ARG A 82 -0.58 -9.87 -6.93
C ARG A 82 -0.46 -8.43 -7.41
N VAL A 83 -1.53 -7.66 -7.26
CA VAL A 83 -1.62 -6.28 -7.73
C VAL A 83 -2.06 -5.39 -6.58
N GLY A 84 -1.37 -4.26 -6.38
CA GLY A 84 -1.80 -3.19 -5.49
C GLY A 84 -2.06 -1.93 -6.32
N VAL A 85 -3.09 -1.17 -5.96
CA VAL A 85 -3.42 0.11 -6.62
C VAL A 85 -3.29 1.24 -5.59
N LEU A 86 -2.40 2.18 -5.86
CA LEU A 86 -2.26 3.41 -5.08
C LEU A 86 -2.84 4.58 -5.87
N ALA A 87 -3.88 5.21 -5.33
CA ALA A 87 -4.43 6.44 -5.89
C ALA A 87 -3.69 7.64 -5.31
N VAL A 88 -3.26 8.57 -6.17
CA VAL A 88 -2.66 9.85 -5.78
C VAL A 88 -3.59 10.96 -6.25
N ASP A 89 -4.14 11.72 -5.30
CA ASP A 89 -5.00 12.87 -5.58
C ASP A 89 -4.35 14.16 -5.02
N PRO A 90 -3.80 15.04 -5.88
CA PRO A 90 -3.17 16.28 -5.43
C PRO A 90 -4.17 17.28 -4.83
N SER A 91 -5.49 17.08 -5.00
CA SER A 91 -6.54 17.97 -4.48
C SER A 91 -6.99 17.67 -3.04
N SER A 92 -6.34 16.72 -2.36
CA SER A 92 -6.80 16.13 -1.09
C SER A 92 -6.14 16.67 0.19
N PRO A 93 -6.26 17.96 0.57
CA PRO A 93 -6.28 18.30 2.00
C PRO A 93 -7.63 17.96 2.66
N PHE A 94 -8.68 17.60 1.90
CA PHE A 94 -10.08 17.63 2.40
C PHE A 94 -10.89 16.33 2.32
N SER A 95 -10.44 15.26 1.65
CA SER A 95 -11.18 13.99 1.63
C SER A 95 -10.40 12.91 2.37
N GLY A 96 -10.68 12.74 3.67
CA GLY A 96 -9.99 11.80 4.53
C GLY A 96 -9.93 10.37 3.99
N GLY A 97 -8.71 9.94 3.63
CA GLY A 97 -8.29 8.54 3.57
C GLY A 97 -8.62 7.78 2.29
N ALA A 98 -7.62 7.08 1.76
CA ALA A 98 -7.80 6.08 0.70
C ALA A 98 -8.32 4.76 1.29
N LEU A 99 -9.51 4.33 0.86
CA LEU A 99 -10.02 3.00 1.13
C LEU A 99 -9.19 1.94 0.38
N LEU A 100 -8.36 1.20 1.11
CA LEU A 100 -7.86 -0.10 0.65
C LEU A 100 -9.00 -1.11 0.74
N GLY A 101 -9.84 -1.12 -0.29
CA GLY A 101 -10.83 -2.16 -0.51
C GLY A 101 -10.16 -3.42 -1.03
N ASP A 102 -10.68 -4.57 -0.60
CA ASP A 102 -10.35 -5.88 -1.16
C ASP A 102 -10.86 -5.93 -2.62
N ARG A 103 -10.00 -5.66 -3.59
CA ARG A 103 -10.27 -5.84 -5.03
C ARG A 103 -9.02 -6.32 -5.76
#